data_AF-A0A6N0DQF6-F1
#
_entry.id   AF-A0A6N0DQF6-F1
#
_cell.length_a   1.000
_cell.length_b   1.000
_cell.length_c   1.000
_cell.angle_alpha   90.00
_cell.angle_beta   90.00
_cell.angle_gamma   90.00
#
_symmetry.space_group_name_H-M   'P 1'
#
loop_
_entity.id
_entity.type
_entity.pdbx_description
1 polymer ?
#
loop_
_entity_poly.entity_id
_entity_poly.type
_entity_poly.pdbx_seq_one_letter_code
_entity_poly.pdbx_strand_id
1 'polypeptide(L)'
;MASHTAPNDYDQQTAFPEAFDQETLELLQEAFDSAWSELVQSGYGSETGIESEFRTALGEKIMALASAGERDRQALIARALQSFSPHAD
;
A
#
# COMPACT_ATOMS: atom_id res chain seq x y z
N MET A 1 3.55 28.39 49.49
CA MET A 1 2.14 28.58 49.07
C MET A 1 2.02 28.09 47.63
N ALA A 2 1.06 27.18 47.43
CA ALA A 2 0.46 26.64 46.20
C ALA A 2 1.26 26.58 44.88
N SER A 3 1.40 25.34 44.42
CA SER A 3 1.53 24.85 43.04
C SER A 3 0.77 25.68 42.00
N HIS A 4 1.37 25.86 40.82
CA HIS A 4 0.64 25.86 39.55
C HIS A 4 1.53 25.21 38.49
N THR A 5 1.52 23.88 38.51
CA THR A 5 1.58 23.08 37.28
C THR A 5 0.59 23.68 36.30
N ALA A 6 1.07 24.19 35.16
CA ALA A 6 0.22 24.39 34.00
C ALA A 6 -0.02 23.02 33.36
N PRO A 7 -1.25 22.48 33.37
CA PRO A 7 -1.61 21.39 32.50
C PRO A 7 -1.99 21.96 31.12
N ASN A 8 -1.96 21.11 30.10
CA ASN A 8 -2.46 21.32 28.75
C ASN A 8 -1.61 22.27 27.87
N ASP A 9 -1.34 21.98 26.60
CA ASP A 9 -2.20 21.28 25.65
C ASP A 9 -1.29 20.77 24.51
N TYR A 10 -0.58 19.66 24.74
CA TYR A 10 -0.06 18.86 23.63
C TYR A 10 -1.01 17.70 23.37
N ASP A 11 -2.32 17.98 23.37
CA ASP A 11 -3.29 17.21 22.61
C ASP A 11 -3.26 17.71 21.16
N GLN A 12 -2.06 17.71 20.56
CA GLN A 12 -2.00 17.55 19.12
C GLN A 12 -2.23 16.08 18.84
N GLN A 13 -3.45 15.64 19.17
CA GLN A 13 -4.12 14.57 18.47
C GLN A 13 -4.24 15.08 17.03
N THR A 14 -3.14 14.93 16.32
CA THR A 14 -3.09 14.99 14.88
C THR A 14 -3.98 13.85 14.46
N ALA A 15 -5.26 14.16 14.30
CA ALA A 15 -6.16 13.46 13.43
C ALA A 15 -5.59 13.62 12.01
N PHE A 16 -4.41 13.03 11.77
CA PHE A 16 -4.21 12.33 10.53
C PHE A 16 -5.43 11.43 10.44
N PRO A 17 -6.25 11.56 9.40
CA PRO A 17 -7.33 10.61 9.24
C PRO A 17 -6.69 9.23 9.37
N GLU A 18 -7.24 8.40 10.24
CA GLU A 18 -7.04 6.95 10.32
C GLU A 18 -7.38 6.34 8.95
N ALA A 19 -6.64 6.73 7.91
CA ALA A 19 -6.97 6.44 6.53
C ALA A 19 -6.51 5.04 6.17
N PHE A 20 -5.57 4.49 6.95
CA PHE A 20 -5.15 3.11 6.92
C PHE A 20 -4.67 2.71 8.32
N ASP A 21 -5.42 1.86 9.02
CA ASP A 21 -4.95 1.17 10.23
C ASP A 21 -3.60 0.48 9.94
N GLN A 22 -2.76 0.30 10.97
CA GLN A 22 -1.47 -0.40 10.82
C GLN A 22 -1.66 -1.78 10.17
N GLU A 23 -2.71 -2.51 10.57
CA GLU A 23 -3.09 -3.79 9.97
C GLU A 23 -3.35 -3.68 8.46
N THR A 24 -3.95 -2.57 8.01
CA THR A 24 -4.18 -2.36 6.58
C THR A 24 -2.88 -2.02 5.87
N LEU A 25 -1.99 -1.22 6.47
CA LEU A 25 -0.68 -0.95 5.88
C LEU A 25 0.15 -2.23 5.73
N GLU A 26 0.15 -3.10 6.75
CA GLU A 26 0.82 -4.40 6.70
C GLU A 26 0.25 -5.27 5.58
N LEU A 27 -1.08 -5.35 5.48
CA LEU A 27 -1.76 -6.08 4.40
C LEU A 27 -1.41 -5.54 3.01
N LEU A 28 -1.37 -4.22 2.83
CA LEU A 28 -1.01 -3.59 1.56
C LEU A 28 0.45 -3.84 1.20
N GLN A 29 1.34 -3.77 2.18
CA GLN A 29 2.76 -4.03 1.99
C GLN A 29 2.99 -5.50 1.59
N GLU A 30 2.35 -6.44 2.28
CA GLU A 30 2.46 -7.87 1.95
C GLU A 30 1.83 -8.22 0.60
N ALA A 31 0.73 -7.56 0.22
CA ALA A 31 0.13 -7.70 -1.10
C ALA A 31 1.07 -7.15 -2.19
N PHE A 32 1.66 -5.98 -1.94
CA PHE A 32 2.59 -5.34 -2.86
C PHE A 32 3.84 -6.19 -3.08
N ASP A 33 4.48 -6.65 -2.01
CA ASP A 33 5.72 -7.43 -2.12
C ASP A 33 5.50 -8.74 -2.88
N SER A 34 4.36 -9.41 -2.63
CA SER A 34 4.01 -10.64 -3.34
C SER A 34 3.67 -10.40 -4.81
N ALA A 35 2.85 -9.40 -5.12
CA ALA A 35 2.54 -9.05 -6.51
C ALA A 35 3.79 -8.59 -7.27
N TRP A 36 4.69 -7.85 -6.62
CA TRP A 36 5.96 -7.43 -7.20
C TRP A 36 6.86 -8.63 -7.50
N SER A 37 6.97 -9.57 -6.56
CA SER A 37 7.74 -10.81 -6.75
C SER A 37 7.22 -11.65 -7.92
N GLU A 38 5.89 -11.77 -8.08
CA GLU A 38 5.28 -12.47 -9.21
C GLU A 38 5.54 -11.75 -10.54
N LEU A 39 5.50 -10.42 -10.56
CA LEU A 39 5.83 -9.61 -11.74
C LEU A 39 7.28 -9.80 -12.15
N VAL A 40 8.21 -9.74 -11.19
CA VAL A 40 9.64 -9.96 -11.44
C VAL A 40 9.90 -11.36 -11.98
N GLN A 41 9.24 -12.39 -11.42
CA GLN A 41 9.32 -13.77 -11.93
C GLN A 41 8.75 -13.91 -13.35
N SER A 42 7.74 -13.10 -13.70
CA SER A 42 7.16 -13.06 -15.04
C SER A 42 8.02 -12.28 -16.06
N GLY A 43 9.16 -11.73 -15.63
CA GLY A 43 10.11 -11.01 -16.49
C GLY A 43 9.97 -9.47 -16.44
N TYR A 44 9.00 -8.94 -15.69
CA TYR A 44 8.87 -7.49 -15.50
C TYR A 44 9.98 -6.96 -14.59
N GLY A 45 10.52 -5.76 -14.87
CA GLY A 45 11.56 -5.15 -14.03
C GLY A 45 12.99 -5.68 -14.23
N SER A 46 13.22 -6.59 -15.19
CA SER A 46 14.58 -6.97 -15.60
C SER A 46 15.30 -5.87 -16.38
N GLU A 47 14.56 -4.92 -16.95
CA GLU A 47 15.11 -3.75 -17.64
C GLU A 47 15.34 -2.60 -16.66
N THR A 48 16.60 -2.24 -16.50
CA THR A 48 17.08 -1.15 -15.64
C THR A 48 16.51 0.18 -16.14
N GLY A 49 15.42 0.64 -15.53
CA GLY A 49 14.78 1.92 -15.84
C GLY A 49 13.27 1.92 -15.62
N ILE A 50 12.60 0.84 -16.03
CA ILE A 50 11.14 0.71 -15.92
C ILE A 50 10.68 0.10 -14.58
N GLU A 51 11.61 -0.47 -13.79
CA GLU A 51 11.32 -1.06 -12.47
C GLU A 51 10.55 -0.11 -11.55
N SER A 52 11.01 1.14 -11.44
CA SER A 52 10.37 2.13 -10.57
C SER A 52 8.96 2.48 -11.07
N GLU A 53 8.75 2.55 -12.39
CA GLU A 53 7.44 2.86 -12.97
C GLU A 53 6.45 1.73 -12.72
N PHE A 54 6.87 0.47 -12.89
CA PHE A 54 6.05 -0.70 -12.58
C PHE A 54 5.77 -0.81 -11.08
N ARG A 55 6.75 -0.55 -10.21
CA ARG A 55 6.55 -0.50 -8.76
C ARG A 55 5.55 0.58 -8.36
N THR A 56 5.69 1.79 -8.89
CA THR A 56 4.74 2.88 -8.62
C THR A 56 3.34 2.50 -9.09
N ALA A 57 3.19 2.04 -10.34
CA ALA A 57 1.91 1.64 -10.90
C ALA A 57 1.26 0.49 -10.09
N LEU A 58 2.05 -0.47 -9.63
CA LEU A 58 1.56 -1.59 -8.82
C LEU A 58 1.06 -1.11 -7.46
N GLY A 59 1.83 -0.24 -6.80
CA GLY A 59 1.45 0.36 -5.52
C GLY A 59 0.17 1.18 -5.64
N GLU A 60 0.05 2.00 -6.68
CA GLU A 60 -1.16 2.77 -6.97
C GLU A 60 -2.38 1.87 -7.18
N LYS A 61 -2.23 0.72 -7.85
CA LYS A 61 -3.35 -0.23 -8.01
C LYS A 61 -3.76 -0.90 -6.70
N ILE A 62 -2.81 -1.34 -5.90
CA ILE A 62 -3.12 -1.98 -4.62
C ILE A 62 -3.78 -0.98 -3.67
N MET A 63 -3.28 0.25 -3.60
CA MET A 63 -3.92 1.32 -2.83
C MET A 63 -5.32 1.64 -3.36
N ALA A 64 -5.52 1.76 -4.67
CA ALA A 64 -6.83 2.04 -5.25
C ALA A 64 -7.86 0.94 -4.96
N LEU A 65 -7.45 -0.33 -5.01
CA LEU A 65 -8.31 -1.47 -4.67
C LEU A 65 -8.67 -1.45 -3.18
N ALA A 66 -7.70 -1.17 -2.31
CA ALA A 66 -7.93 -1.05 -0.87
C ALA A 66 -8.85 0.12 -0.51
N SER A 67 -8.66 1.27 -1.16
CA SER A 67 -9.57 2.41 -1.05
C SER A 67 -10.98 2.12 -1.57
N ALA A 68 -11.14 1.16 -2.49
CA ALA A 68 -12.44 0.68 -2.94
C ALA A 68 -13.11 -0.30 -1.94
N GLY A 69 -12.43 -0.66 -0.85
CA GLY A 69 -12.91 -1.55 0.19
C GLY A 69 -12.41 -3.00 0.07
N GLU A 70 -11.50 -3.29 -0.87
CA GLU A 70 -10.89 -4.61 -0.99
C GLU A 70 -9.94 -4.83 0.20
N ARG A 71 -10.26 -5.82 1.06
CA ARG A 71 -9.46 -6.20 2.23
C ARG A 71 -8.89 -7.60 2.14
N ASP A 72 -9.18 -8.32 1.05
CA ASP A 72 -8.60 -9.62 0.81
C ASP A 72 -7.24 -9.48 0.12
N ARG A 73 -6.19 -9.93 0.81
CA ARG A 73 -4.81 -9.85 0.31
C ARG A 73 -4.66 -10.55 -1.04
N GLN A 74 -5.27 -11.72 -1.23
CA GLN A 74 -5.16 -12.49 -2.48
C GLN A 74 -5.88 -11.78 -3.62
N ALA A 75 -7.04 -11.18 -3.36
CA ALA A 75 -7.76 -10.36 -4.32
C ALA A 75 -6.97 -9.12 -4.73
N LEU A 76 -6.34 -8.42 -3.78
CA LEU A 76 -5.45 -7.29 -4.06
C LEU A 76 -4.31 -7.69 -5.01
N ILE A 77 -3.63 -8.80 -4.72
CA ILE A 77 -2.54 -9.34 -5.56
C ILE A 77 -3.08 -9.69 -6.95
N ALA A 78 -4.10 -10.55 -7.03
CA ALA A 78 -4.62 -11.06 -8.29
C ALA A 78 -5.18 -9.95 -9.20
N ARG A 79 -5.85 -8.95 -8.64
CA ARG A 79 -6.39 -7.82 -9.41
C ARG A 79 -5.33 -6.81 -9.80
N ALA A 80 -4.33 -6.59 -8.94
CA ALA A 80 -3.18 -5.77 -9.29
C ALA A 80 -2.40 -6.42 -10.45
N LEU A 81 -2.07 -7.71 -10.36
CA LEU A 81 -1.38 -8.47 -11.41
C LEU A 81 -2.15 -8.53 -12.74
N GLN A 82 -3.49 -8.62 -12.70
CA GLN A 82 -4.32 -8.54 -13.91
C GLN A 82 -4.15 -7.23 -14.69
N SER A 83 -3.77 -6.14 -14.02
CA SER A 83 -3.50 -4.87 -14.70
C SER A 83 -2.17 -4.88 -15.48
N PHE A 84 -1.29 -5.83 -15.19
CA PHE A 84 0.04 -5.95 -15.78
C PHE A 84 0.20 -7.19 -16.66
N SER A 85 -0.67 -8.20 -16.49
CA SER A 85 -0.72 -9.36 -17.37
C SER A 85 -1.28 -8.92 -18.73
N PRO A 86 -0.48 -8.86 -19.81
CA PRO A 86 -1.03 -8.78 -21.14
C PRO A 86 -1.85 -10.05 -21.33
N HIS A 87 -3.06 -9.92 -21.86
CA HIS A 87 -3.81 -11.06 -22.34
C HIS A 87 -2.87 -11.98 -23.12
N ALA A 88 -2.68 -13.20 -22.61
CA ALA A 88 -2.41 -14.34 -23.48
C ALA A 88 -3.71 -14.56 -24.26
N ASP A 89 -3.85 -13.84 -25.37
CA ASP A 89 -4.77 -14.18 -26.45
C ASP A 89 -3.97 -14.88 -27.56
#